data_AF-A0A2I0NXA6-F1
#
_entry.id   AF-A0A2I0NXA6-F1
#
_cell.length_a   1.000
_cell.length_b   1.000
_cell.length_c   1.000
_cell.angle_alpha   90.00
_cell.angle_beta   90.00
_cell.angle_gamma   90.00
#
_symmetry.space_group_name_H-M   'P 1'
#
loop_
_entity.id
_entity.type
_entity.pdbx_description
1 polymer ?
#
loop_
_entity_poly.entity_id
_entity_poly.type
_entity_poly.pdbx_seq_one_letter_code
_entity_poly.pdbx_strand_id
1 'polypeptide(L)'
;MSLITSFYSGVADLVIKRPAQVLLIMALLFLASFAVIGNLSMESGASIYLSKDDPSMRWYNIYTDKFSTEKIVVLYISAPKPLDHTLISDLLIFEKELSRIPGVEGVETVSDAILLTHGGTIPATNEEIALAFSTLPDAD
;
A
#
# COMPACT_ATOMS: atom_id res chain seq x y z
N MET A 1 -51.52 25.33 23.17
CA MET A 1 -50.06 25.23 23.42
C MET A 1 -49.49 24.33 22.33
N SER A 2 -48.50 24.80 21.56
CA SER A 2 -47.98 24.08 20.39
C SER A 2 -47.37 22.74 20.79
N LEU A 3 -47.58 21.68 20.01
CA LEU A 3 -47.01 20.33 20.24
C LEU A 3 -45.50 20.37 20.53
N ILE A 4 -44.78 21.27 19.86
CA ILE A 4 -43.35 21.48 20.02
C ILE A 4 -43.04 21.96 21.45
N THR A 5 -43.82 22.91 21.99
CA THR A 5 -43.59 23.45 23.34
C THR A 5 -43.80 22.40 24.43
N SER A 6 -44.78 21.51 24.27
CA SER A 6 -45.02 20.42 25.23
C SER A 6 -43.92 19.36 25.20
N PHE A 7 -43.34 19.11 24.02
CA PHE A 7 -42.22 18.18 23.87
C PHE A 7 -40.95 18.72 24.53
N TYR A 8 -40.57 19.96 24.22
CA TYR A 8 -39.41 20.62 24.82
C TYR A 8 -39.53 20.77 26.34
N SER A 9 -40.71 21.12 26.85
CA SER A 9 -40.92 21.20 28.30
C SER A 9 -40.75 19.85 28.99
N GLY A 10 -41.19 18.76 28.36
CA GLY A 10 -41.01 17.40 28.89
C GLY A 10 -39.54 16.98 28.97
N VAL A 11 -38.75 17.30 27.94
CA VAL A 11 -37.29 17.05 27.95
C VAL A 11 -36.60 17.91 29.00
N ALA A 12 -36.95 19.20 29.09
CA ALA A 12 -36.38 20.11 30.07
C ALA A 12 -36.65 19.65 31.52
N ASP A 13 -37.88 19.22 31.80
CA ASP A 13 -38.26 18.69 33.10
C ASP A 13 -37.46 17.45 33.49
N LEU A 14 -37.17 16.57 32.52
CA LEU A 14 -36.37 15.36 32.73
C LEU A 14 -34.91 15.70 33.07
N VAL A 15 -34.34 16.67 32.37
CA VAL A 15 -32.97 17.17 32.60
C VAL A 15 -32.85 17.83 33.98
N ILE A 16 -33.83 18.65 34.36
CA ILE A 16 -33.83 19.38 35.64
C ILE A 16 -34.06 18.43 36.82
N LYS A 17 -34.99 17.48 36.71
CA LYS A 17 -35.33 16.57 37.83
C LYS A 17 -34.26 15.52 38.09
N ARG A 18 -33.51 15.10 37.06
CA ARG A 18 -32.56 13.98 37.14
C ARG A 18 -31.24 14.27 36.41
N PRO A 19 -30.51 15.34 36.77
CA PRO A 19 -29.34 15.80 36.04
C PRO A 19 -28.23 14.74 36.01
N ALA A 20 -27.97 14.04 37.12
CA ALA A 20 -26.93 13.02 37.20
C ALA A 20 -27.19 11.81 36.29
N GLN A 21 -28.46 11.38 36.16
CA GLN A 21 -28.82 10.24 35.31
C GLN A 21 -28.70 10.61 33.83
N VAL A 22 -29.12 11.82 33.45
CA VAL A 22 -28.97 12.31 32.08
C VAL A 22 -27.50 12.44 31.71
N LEU A 23 -26.68 13.00 32.58
CA LEU A 23 -25.24 13.16 32.35
C LEU A 23 -24.55 11.79 32.20
N LEU A 24 -24.92 10.80 33.03
CA LEU A 24 -24.43 9.43 32.90
C LEU A 24 -24.78 8.80 31.55
N ILE A 25 -26.02 8.96 31.08
CA ILE A 25 -26.44 8.45 29.76
C ILE A 25 -25.65 9.13 28.65
N MET A 26 -25.48 10.46 28.70
CA MET A 26 -24.69 11.19 27.72
C MET A 26 -23.22 10.75 27.70
N ALA A 27 -22.63 10.53 28.88
CA ALA A 27 -21.26 10.03 29.00
C ALA A 27 -21.13 8.61 28.43
N LEU A 28 -22.11 7.73 28.65
CA LEU A 28 -22.12 6.40 28.05
C LEU A 28 -22.24 6.44 26.52
N LEU A 29 -23.10 7.30 25.97
CA LEU A 29 -23.22 7.50 24.52
C LEU A 29 -21.92 8.03 23.92
N PHE A 30 -21.26 8.96 24.61
CA PHE A 30 -19.96 9.48 24.20
C PHE A 30 -18.89 8.40 24.20
N LEU A 31 -18.79 7.59 25.27
CA LEU A 31 -17.85 6.47 25.34
C LEU A 31 -18.14 5.40 24.27
N ALA A 32 -19.41 5.10 24.00
CA ALA A 32 -19.81 4.18 22.95
C ALA A 32 -19.36 4.66 21.54
N SER A 33 -19.30 5.99 21.32
CA SER A 33 -18.82 6.53 20.04
C SER A 33 -17.35 6.17 19.78
N PHE A 34 -16.50 6.12 20.81
CA PHE A 34 -15.09 5.72 20.66
C PHE A 34 -14.93 4.26 20.20
N ALA A 35 -15.87 3.38 20.56
CA ALA A 35 -15.85 2.01 20.09
C ALA A 35 -16.04 1.91 18.56
N VAL A 36 -16.68 2.90 17.94
CA VAL A 36 -16.93 2.95 16.49
C VAL A 36 -15.84 3.74 15.75
N ILE A 37 -15.17 4.68 16.42
CA ILE A 37 -14.09 5.50 15.81
C ILE A 37 -12.96 4.63 15.24
N GLY A 38 -12.64 3.51 15.89
CA GLY A 38 -11.62 2.57 15.39
C GLY A 38 -11.97 1.90 14.05
N ASN A 39 -13.24 1.90 13.65
CA ASN A 39 -13.70 1.35 12.37
C ASN A 39 -13.81 2.40 11.26
N LEU A 40 -13.41 3.65 11.49
CA LEU A 40 -13.29 4.62 10.39
C LEU A 40 -12.11 4.23 9.49
N SER A 41 -12.43 3.75 8.30
CA SER A 41 -11.47 3.62 7.21
C SER A 41 -11.26 4.98 6.54
N MET A 42 -10.01 5.39 6.37
CA MET A 42 -9.69 6.58 5.59
C MET A 42 -9.67 6.22 4.11
N GLU A 43 -10.72 6.59 3.39
CA GLU A 43 -10.81 6.43 1.94
C GLU A 43 -9.94 7.51 1.25
N SER A 44 -8.75 7.14 0.78
CA SER A 44 -7.83 8.03 0.05
C SER A 44 -7.66 7.65 -1.43
N GLY A 45 -8.54 6.80 -1.97
CA GLY A 45 -8.51 6.33 -3.35
C GLY A 45 -9.20 7.25 -4.36
N ALA A 46 -9.08 6.94 -5.65
CA ALA A 46 -9.76 7.65 -6.75
C ALA A 46 -11.30 7.72 -6.60
N SER A 47 -11.87 6.88 -5.74
CA SER A 47 -13.29 6.83 -5.35
C SER A 47 -13.81 8.10 -4.65
N ILE A 48 -12.93 8.97 -4.14
CA ILE A 48 -13.33 10.27 -3.58
C ILE A 48 -13.50 11.37 -4.64
N TYR A 49 -12.92 11.16 -5.83
CA TYR A 49 -12.93 12.14 -6.92
C TYR A 49 -13.94 11.81 -8.01
N LEU A 50 -14.29 10.53 -8.16
CA LEU A 50 -15.25 10.05 -9.15
C LEU A 50 -16.50 9.50 -8.47
N SER A 51 -17.67 9.85 -8.99
CA SER A 51 -18.92 9.31 -8.45
C SER A 51 -18.97 7.79 -8.63
N LYS A 52 -19.49 7.07 -7.63
CA LYS A 52 -19.56 5.60 -7.68
C LYS A 52 -20.42 5.07 -8.84
N ASP A 53 -21.33 5.90 -9.36
CA ASP A 53 -22.24 5.57 -10.46
C ASP A 53 -21.67 5.96 -11.84
N ASP A 54 -20.44 6.50 -11.90
CA ASP A 54 -19.82 6.90 -13.15
C ASP A 54 -19.44 5.67 -13.99
N PRO A 55 -19.86 5.59 -15.28
CA PRO A 55 -19.49 4.51 -16.17
C PRO A 55 -17.98 4.30 -16.32
N SER A 56 -17.18 5.36 -16.18
CA SER A 56 -15.71 5.30 -16.22
C SER A 56 -15.11 4.57 -15.01
N MET A 57 -15.79 4.62 -13.86
CA MET A 57 -15.35 3.94 -12.64
C MET A 57 -15.50 2.41 -12.75
N ARG A 58 -16.44 1.92 -13.57
CA ARG A 58 -16.56 0.47 -13.83
C ARG A 58 -15.30 -0.10 -14.49
N TRP A 59 -14.77 0.59 -15.49
CA TRP A 59 -13.54 0.16 -16.16
C TRP A 59 -12.32 0.30 -15.26
N TYR A 60 -12.24 1.39 -14.50
CA TYR A 60 -11.18 1.58 -13.51
C TYR A 60 -11.19 0.48 -12.43
N ASN A 61 -12.36 0.11 -11.91
CA ASN A 61 -12.51 -0.97 -10.93
C ASN A 61 -12.15 -2.32 -11.54
N ILE A 62 -12.60 -2.63 -12.76
CA ILE A 62 -12.22 -3.88 -13.46
C ILE A 62 -10.71 -3.93 -13.68
N TYR A 63 -10.10 -2.82 -14.09
CA TYR A 63 -8.66 -2.75 -14.29
C TYR A 63 -7.90 -2.89 -12.97
N THR A 64 -8.36 -2.20 -11.93
CA THR A 64 -7.71 -2.21 -10.61
C THR A 64 -7.87 -3.56 -9.92
N ASP A 65 -9.07 -4.14 -9.87
CA ASP A 65 -9.29 -5.45 -9.24
C ASP A 65 -8.58 -6.59 -9.96
N LYS A 66 -8.49 -6.53 -11.29
CA LYS A 66 -7.87 -7.62 -12.08
C LYS A 66 -6.37 -7.46 -12.28
N PHE A 67 -5.84 -6.24 -12.27
CA PHE A 67 -4.46 -5.96 -12.67
C PHE A 67 -3.67 -5.09 -11.69
N SER A 68 -4.29 -4.45 -10.69
CA SER A 68 -3.57 -3.62 -9.70
C SER A 68 -3.06 -4.39 -8.49
N THR A 69 -3.21 -5.72 -8.46
CA THR A 69 -2.74 -6.55 -7.34
C THR A 69 -1.21 -6.51 -7.21
N GLU A 70 -0.47 -6.28 -8.29
CA GLU A 70 0.98 -6.15 -8.26
C GLU A 70 1.39 -4.71 -8.59
N LYS A 71 1.80 -3.95 -7.57
CA LYS A 71 2.46 -2.66 -7.78
C LYS A 71 3.90 -2.93 -8.22
N ILE A 72 4.09 -3.15 -9.51
CA ILE A 72 5.43 -3.31 -10.10
C ILE A 72 6.10 -1.93 -10.15
N VAL A 73 7.23 -1.78 -9.45
CA VAL A 73 8.06 -0.58 -9.50
C VAL A 73 9.27 -0.87 -10.38
N VAL A 74 9.35 -0.21 -11.54
CA VAL A 74 10.48 -0.37 -12.46
C VAL A 74 11.51 0.73 -12.21
N LEU A 75 12.74 0.34 -11.85
CA LEU A 75 13.86 1.25 -11.63
C LEU A 75 14.83 1.18 -12.82
N TYR A 76 15.08 2.33 -13.45
CA TYR A 76 16.07 2.45 -14.52
C TYR A 76 17.38 3.01 -13.96
N ILE A 77 18.46 2.24 -14.06
CA ILE A 77 19.79 2.62 -13.58
C ILE A 77 20.69 2.89 -14.79
N SER A 78 21.23 4.10 -14.87
CA SER A 78 22.20 4.49 -15.92
C SER A 78 23.61 4.41 -15.36
N ALA A 79 24.45 3.57 -15.97
CA ALA A 79 25.84 3.39 -15.58
C ALA A 79 26.76 3.41 -16.82
N PRO A 80 28.00 3.92 -16.73
CA PRO A 80 28.94 3.94 -17.85
C PRO A 80 29.31 2.55 -18.36
N LYS A 81 29.33 1.54 -17.47
CA LYS A 81 29.61 0.13 -17.77
C LYS A 81 28.59 -0.75 -17.05
N PRO A 82 27.51 -1.18 -17.72
CA PRO A 82 26.43 -1.96 -17.11
C PRO A 82 26.84 -3.36 -16.64
N LEU A 83 27.93 -3.92 -17.17
CA LEU A 83 28.43 -5.26 -16.89
C LEU A 83 29.70 -5.24 -16.00
N ASP A 84 29.97 -4.14 -15.30
CA ASP A 84 31.13 -4.09 -14.40
C ASP A 84 30.86 -4.85 -13.11
N HIS A 85 31.85 -5.59 -12.61
CA HIS A 85 31.76 -6.40 -11.40
C HIS A 85 31.34 -5.60 -10.18
N THR A 86 31.82 -4.37 -10.05
CA THR A 86 31.44 -3.51 -8.94
C THR A 86 29.94 -3.21 -8.97
N LEU A 87 29.40 -2.85 -10.14
CA LEU A 87 27.99 -2.58 -10.32
C LEU A 87 27.12 -3.82 -10.09
N ILE A 88 27.49 -4.98 -10.64
CA ILE A 88 26.74 -6.22 -10.45
C ILE A 88 26.73 -6.64 -8.97
N SER A 89 27.85 -6.48 -8.27
CA SER A 89 27.91 -6.72 -6.82
C SER A 89 27.03 -5.75 -6.03
N ASP A 90 27.05 -4.47 -6.39
CA ASP A 90 26.22 -3.44 -5.76
C ASP A 90 24.73 -3.68 -6.01
N LEU A 91 24.35 -4.17 -7.19
CA LEU A 91 22.96 -4.55 -7.51
C LEU A 91 22.46 -5.70 -6.65
N LEU A 92 23.30 -6.71 -6.40
CA LEU A 92 22.95 -7.82 -5.50
C LEU A 92 22.71 -7.34 -4.06
N ILE A 93 23.56 -6.44 -3.57
CA ILE A 93 23.38 -5.83 -2.25
C ILE A 93 22.09 -5.01 -2.23
N PHE A 94 21.87 -4.21 -3.27
CA PHE A 94 20.69 -3.36 -3.41
C PHE A 94 19.39 -4.17 -3.42
N GLU A 95 19.35 -5.27 -4.17
CA GLU A 95 18.24 -6.21 -4.21
C GLU A 95 17.91 -6.74 -2.81
N LYS A 96 18.94 -7.18 -2.08
CA LYS A 96 18.80 -7.69 -0.70
C LYS A 96 18.32 -6.63 0.29
N GLU A 97 18.68 -5.37 0.10
CA GLU A 97 18.16 -4.28 0.93
C GLU A 97 16.71 -3.94 0.58
N LEU A 98 16.33 -3.98 -0.70
CA LEU A 98 14.95 -3.79 -1.14
C LEU A 98 14.03 -4.91 -0.66
N SER A 99 14.49 -6.16 -0.69
CA SER A 99 13.72 -7.33 -0.25
C SER A 99 13.42 -7.32 1.25
N ARG A 100 14.12 -6.48 2.04
CA ARG A 100 13.87 -6.31 3.48
C ARG A 100 12.76 -5.32 3.79
N ILE A 101 12.32 -4.54 2.80
CA ILE A 101 11.28 -3.53 3.00
C ILE A 101 9.94 -4.24 3.22
N PRO A 102 9.22 -3.95 4.33
CA PRO A 102 7.90 -4.54 4.56
C PRO A 102 6.93 -4.25 3.41
N GLY A 103 6.33 -5.31 2.86
CA GLY A 103 5.39 -5.21 1.74
C GLY A 103 6.01 -5.39 0.35
N VAL A 104 7.32 -5.65 0.25
CA VAL A 104 7.95 -6.10 -0.99
C VAL A 104 7.86 -7.62 -1.08
N GLU A 105 7.22 -8.14 -2.14
CA GLU A 105 7.05 -9.58 -2.36
C GLU A 105 8.24 -10.20 -3.13
N GLY A 106 8.87 -9.42 -4.00
CA GLY A 106 10.01 -9.86 -4.79
C GLY A 106 10.76 -8.68 -5.39
N VAL A 107 12.04 -8.87 -5.65
CA VAL A 107 12.92 -7.93 -6.35
C VAL A 107 13.73 -8.77 -7.33
N GLU A 108 13.73 -8.37 -8.59
CA GLU A 108 14.51 -9.03 -9.65
C GLU A 108 15.44 -8.00 -10.28
N THR A 109 16.67 -8.42 -10.56
CA THR A 109 17.71 -7.56 -11.12
C THR A 109 18.47 -8.25 -12.24
N VAL A 110 19.26 -7.48 -13.00
CA VAL A 110 20.14 -8.03 -14.04
C VAL A 110 21.21 -8.96 -13.43
N SER A 111 21.57 -8.80 -12.15
CA SER A 111 22.49 -9.71 -11.47
C SER A 111 21.96 -11.13 -11.39
N ASP A 112 20.64 -11.35 -11.27
CA ASP A 112 20.04 -12.69 -11.18
C ASP A 112 20.31 -13.54 -12.43
N ALA A 113 20.23 -12.92 -13.60
CA ALA A 113 20.54 -13.58 -14.86
C ALA A 113 22.01 -14.04 -14.93
N ILE A 114 22.93 -13.23 -14.38
CA ILE A 114 24.37 -13.53 -14.33
C ILE A 114 24.66 -14.63 -13.30
N LEU A 115 23.99 -14.62 -12.14
CA LEU A 115 24.10 -15.66 -11.13
C LEU A 115 23.60 -17.00 -11.64
N LEU A 116 22.48 -17.01 -12.37
CA LEU A 116 21.89 -18.23 -12.93
C LEU A 116 22.87 -18.97 -13.85
N THR A 117 23.58 -18.24 -14.72
CA THR A 117 24.56 -18.83 -15.64
C THR A 117 25.87 -19.21 -14.96
N HIS A 118 26.20 -18.56 -13.83
CA HIS A 118 27.39 -18.87 -13.03
C HIS A 118 27.12 -19.81 -11.84
N GLY A 119 26.08 -20.66 -11.91
CA GLY A 119 25.83 -21.69 -10.91
C GLY A 119 25.43 -21.17 -9.52
N GLY A 120 24.92 -19.95 -9.45
CA GLY A 120 24.46 -19.30 -8.21
C GLY A 120 25.57 -18.64 -7.39
N THR A 121 26.80 -18.56 -7.90
CA THR A 121 27.91 -17.85 -7.24
C THR A 121 28.11 -16.46 -7.82
N ILE A 122 28.49 -15.51 -6.97
CA ILE A 122 28.82 -14.14 -7.39
C ILE A 122 30.14 -14.21 -8.19
N PRO A 123 30.15 -13.81 -9.48
CA PRO A 123 31.39 -13.75 -10.25
C PRO A 123 32.39 -12.83 -9.56
N ALA A 124 33.67 -13.19 -9.52
CA ALA A 124 34.71 -12.42 -8.85
C ALA A 124 35.40 -11.42 -9.80
N THR A 125 35.20 -11.55 -11.11
CA THR A 125 35.91 -10.75 -12.12
C THR A 125 35.01 -10.29 -13.26
N ASN A 126 35.43 -9.21 -13.93
CA ASN A 126 34.76 -8.70 -15.13
C ASN A 126 34.74 -9.71 -16.28
N GLU A 127 35.73 -10.60 -16.36
CA GLU A 127 35.84 -11.61 -17.41
C GLU A 127 34.79 -12.71 -17.21
N GLU A 128 34.58 -13.15 -15.97
CA GLU A 128 33.54 -14.12 -15.61
C GLU A 128 32.13 -13.56 -15.88
N ILE A 129 31.90 -12.26 -15.63
CA ILE A 129 30.62 -11.60 -15.94
C ILE A 129 30.38 -11.54 -17.45
N ALA A 130 31.41 -11.17 -18.22
CA ALA A 130 31.31 -11.12 -19.67
C ALA A 130 31.02 -12.52 -20.26
N LEU A 131 31.65 -13.57 -19.71
CA LEU A 131 31.43 -14.94 -20.12
C LEU A 131 30.02 -15.42 -19.74
N ALA A 132 29.58 -15.18 -18.52
CA ALA A 132 28.23 -15.47 -18.03
C ALA A 132 27.16 -14.79 -18.89
N PHE A 133 27.37 -13.53 -19.28
CA PHE A 133 26.47 -12.79 -20.16
C PHE A 133 26.44 -13.38 -21.57
N SER A 134 27.60 -13.78 -22.12
CA SER A 134 27.67 -14.37 -23.47
C SER A 134 27.01 -15.75 -23.59
N THR A 135 26.76 -16.42 -22.46
CA THR A 135 26.07 -17.72 -22.42
C THR A 135 24.55 -17.59 -22.28
N LEU A 136 24.03 -16.38 -22.07
CA LEU A 136 22.59 -16.15 -22.02
C LEU A 136 21.98 -16.39 -23.41
N PRO A 137 20.76 -16.96 -23.49
CA PRO A 137 20.06 -17.10 -24.76
C PRO A 137 19.81 -15.73 -25.39
N ASP A 138 19.88 -15.65 -26.72
CA ASP A 138 19.37 -14.48 -27.44
C ASP A 138 17.87 -14.35 -27.16
N ALA A 139 17.41 -13.12 -26.94
CA ALA A 139 15.99 -12.84 -26.73
C ALA A 139 15.25 -12.98 -28.07
N ASP A 140 14.56 -14.12 -28.24
CA ASP A 140 13.58 -14.35 -29.32
C ASP A 140 12.34 -13.46 -29.18
#